data_AF-A0A8R1I219-F1
#
_entry.id   AF-A0A8R1I219-F1
#
_cell.length_a   1.000
_cell.length_b   1.000
_cell.length_c   1.000
_cell.angle_alpha   90.00
_cell.angle_beta   90.00
_cell.angle_gamma   90.00
#
_symmetry.space_group_name_H-M   'P 1'
#
loop_
_entity.id
_entity.type
_entity.pdbx_description
1 polymer ?
#
loop_
_entity_poly.entity_id
_entity_poly.type
_entity_poly.pdbx_seq_one_letter_code
_entity_poly.pdbx_strand_id
1 'polypeptide(L)'
;MLIAHRLDNIIIIFYVFSTATGLSVAQQCLEACEDLHKHGFIHRDIKPANYACGLDSKRHTIYILDFGIARQILNDRNELKSPRVTVRFKGTLKFASIACHRGKELGWKDDCESWFYLMLDLIVITGLPWKSSRDINTVWQMKEEVRERKNVLFHGLKCGSELGKILAYLDSLQYQDHIDYHYIYKQLEDACFVSGGKMDGAYDWEL
;
A
#
# COMPACT_ATOMS: atom_id res chain seq x y z
N MET A 1 -10.55 -2.28 -20.87
CA MET A 1 -9.32 -2.95 -20.41
C MET A 1 -9.71 -4.32 -19.92
N LEU A 2 -9.26 -5.38 -20.60
CA LEU A 2 -9.47 -6.74 -20.14
C LEU A 2 -8.36 -7.06 -19.12
N ILE A 3 -8.73 -7.49 -17.91
CA ILE A 3 -7.83 -7.80 -16.79
C ILE A 3 -7.87 -9.31 -16.50
N ALA A 4 -6.74 -9.90 -16.13
CA ALA A 4 -6.62 -11.35 -15.97
C ALA A 4 -7.09 -11.81 -14.58
N HIS A 5 -6.28 -11.50 -13.56
CA HIS A 5 -6.47 -11.98 -12.20
C HIS A 5 -6.18 -10.85 -11.22
N ARG A 6 -7.09 -10.68 -10.27
CA ARG A 6 -6.90 -9.74 -9.15
C ARG A 6 -5.84 -10.28 -8.19
N LEU A 7 -5.08 -9.38 -7.56
CA LEU A 7 -3.98 -9.79 -6.68
C LEU A 7 -4.47 -10.59 -5.47
N ASP A 8 -5.69 -10.35 -4.97
CA ASP A 8 -6.30 -11.12 -3.88
C ASP A 8 -6.49 -12.60 -4.25
N ASN A 9 -6.83 -12.90 -5.50
CA ASN A 9 -6.98 -14.27 -5.97
C ASN A 9 -5.61 -14.96 -6.12
N ILE A 10 -4.59 -14.23 -6.58
CA ILE A 10 -3.25 -14.79 -6.79
C ILE A 10 -2.59 -15.09 -5.45
N ILE A 11 -2.65 -14.19 -4.47
CA ILE A 11 -2.00 -14.40 -3.17
C ILE A 11 -2.60 -15.58 -2.39
N ILE A 12 -3.90 -15.88 -2.56
CA ILE A 12 -4.53 -17.05 -1.95
C ILE A 12 -3.85 -18.35 -2.43
N ILE A 13 -3.40 -18.42 -3.68
CA ILE A 13 -2.74 -19.59 -4.26
C ILE A 13 -1.34 -19.78 -3.68
N PHE A 14 -0.58 -18.69 -3.54
CA PHE A 14 0.81 -18.72 -3.09
C PHE A 14 0.98 -18.59 -1.57
N TYR A 15 -0.11 -18.32 -0.84
CA TYR A 15 -0.12 -17.90 0.57
C TYR A 15 0.50 -16.51 0.79
N VAL A 16 1.72 -16.30 0.29
CA VAL A 16 2.44 -15.01 0.14
C VAL A 16 3.39 -15.08 -1.06
N PHE A 17 3.82 -13.94 -1.58
CA PHE A 17 4.86 -13.89 -2.61
C PHE A 17 6.26 -14.00 -1.99
N SER A 18 7.21 -14.45 -2.81
CA SER A 18 8.64 -14.22 -2.55
C SER A 18 8.88 -12.73 -2.38
N THR A 19 9.89 -12.37 -1.57
CA THR A 19 10.16 -10.94 -1.29
C THR A 19 10.42 -10.15 -2.56
N ALA A 20 11.09 -10.72 -3.56
CA ALA A 20 11.36 -10.04 -4.84
C ALA A 20 10.05 -9.75 -5.61
N THR A 21 9.22 -10.78 -5.81
CA THR A 21 7.92 -10.65 -6.49
C THR A 21 7.03 -9.66 -5.75
N GLY A 22 6.87 -9.81 -4.42
CA GLY A 22 5.98 -8.95 -3.65
C GLY A 22 6.43 -7.49 -3.58
N LEU A 23 7.73 -7.21 -3.51
CA LEU A 23 8.24 -5.83 -3.57
C LEU A 23 8.08 -5.21 -4.96
N SER A 24 8.34 -5.96 -6.04
CA SER A 24 8.15 -5.51 -7.42
C SER A 24 6.67 -5.22 -7.72
N VAL A 25 5.77 -6.12 -7.32
CA VAL A 25 4.32 -5.93 -7.43
C VAL A 25 3.86 -4.72 -6.62
N ALA A 26 4.35 -4.58 -5.38
CA ALA A 26 4.05 -3.43 -4.55
C ALA A 26 4.52 -2.13 -5.21
N GLN A 27 5.70 -2.10 -5.82
CA GLN A 27 6.16 -0.92 -6.57
C GLN A 27 5.16 -0.53 -7.66
N GLN A 28 4.72 -1.46 -8.52
CA GLN A 28 3.73 -1.16 -9.55
C GLN A 28 2.38 -0.69 -8.97
N CYS A 29 1.95 -1.27 -7.83
CA CYS A 29 0.76 -0.78 -7.13
C CYS A 29 0.90 0.68 -6.67
N LEU A 30 2.09 1.09 -6.24
CA LEU A 30 2.38 2.46 -5.83
C LEU A 30 2.52 3.40 -7.03
N GLU A 31 3.14 2.97 -8.14
CA GLU A 31 3.20 3.72 -9.41
C GLU A 31 1.79 4.04 -9.92
N ALA A 32 0.89 3.05 -9.93
CA ALA A 32 -0.51 3.27 -10.31
C ALA A 32 -1.25 4.23 -9.35
N CYS A 33 -0.92 4.20 -8.05
CA CYS A 33 -1.46 5.13 -7.06
C CYS A 33 -0.89 6.55 -7.24
N GLU A 34 0.42 6.67 -7.51
CA GLU A 34 1.09 7.93 -7.82
C GLU A 34 0.43 8.58 -9.04
N ASP A 35 0.15 7.81 -10.09
CA ASP A 35 -0.51 8.31 -11.29
C ASP A 35 -1.92 8.86 -10.99
N LEU A 36 -2.69 8.21 -10.11
CA LEU A 36 -3.95 8.76 -9.62
C LEU A 36 -3.74 10.09 -8.86
N HIS A 37 -2.70 10.14 -8.02
CA HIS A 37 -2.36 11.31 -7.22
C HIS A 37 -1.96 12.51 -8.10
N LYS A 38 -1.22 12.29 -9.20
CA LYS A 38 -0.88 13.30 -10.22
C LYS A 38 -2.12 13.99 -10.81
N HIS A 39 -3.26 13.31 -10.83
CA HIS A 39 -4.54 13.85 -11.33
C HIS A 39 -5.40 14.51 -10.23
N GLY A 40 -4.89 14.63 -9.00
CA GLY A 40 -5.59 15.33 -7.94
C GLY A 40 -6.53 14.46 -7.09
N PHE A 41 -6.46 13.13 -7.22
CA PHE A 41 -7.35 12.18 -6.56
C PHE A 41 -6.61 11.25 -5.62
N ILE A 42 -7.26 10.88 -4.52
CA ILE A 42 -6.89 9.73 -3.68
C ILE A 42 -7.93 8.62 -3.85
N HIS A 43 -7.50 7.37 -3.77
CA HIS A 43 -8.30 6.17 -3.91
C HIS A 43 -9.11 5.84 -2.66
N ARG A 44 -8.50 5.91 -1.46
CA ARG A 44 -9.09 5.59 -0.14
C ARG A 44 -9.48 4.12 0.09
N ASP A 45 -9.10 3.20 -0.78
CA ASP A 45 -9.36 1.76 -0.61
C ASP A 45 -8.28 0.89 -1.26
N ILE A 46 -7.02 1.24 -1.01
CA ILE A 46 -5.86 0.49 -1.48
C ILE A 46 -5.86 -0.88 -0.81
N LYS A 47 -6.03 -1.95 -1.60
CA LYS A 47 -6.05 -3.35 -1.17
C LYS A 47 -5.81 -4.29 -2.36
N PRO A 48 -5.34 -5.54 -2.15
CA PRO A 48 -5.07 -6.47 -3.25
C PRO A 48 -6.24 -6.69 -4.23
N ALA A 49 -7.48 -6.71 -3.73
CA ALA A 49 -8.68 -6.90 -4.57
C ALA A 49 -8.96 -5.74 -5.55
N ASN A 50 -8.37 -4.57 -5.34
CA ASN A 50 -8.49 -3.41 -6.22
C ASN A 50 -7.30 -3.27 -7.18
N TYR A 51 -6.48 -4.33 -7.31
CA TYR A 51 -5.41 -4.41 -8.30
C TYR A 51 -5.51 -5.71 -9.09
N ALA A 52 -5.13 -5.66 -10.36
CA ALA A 52 -5.10 -6.84 -11.21
C ALA A 52 -3.96 -6.81 -12.25
N CYS A 53 -3.47 -7.98 -12.61
CA CYS A 53 -2.56 -8.13 -13.73
C CYS A 53 -3.30 -7.94 -15.06
N GLY A 54 -2.63 -7.38 -16.07
CA GLY A 54 -3.10 -7.38 -17.44
C GLY A 54 -3.17 -8.78 -18.05
N LEU A 55 -3.66 -8.87 -19.28
CA LEU A 55 -3.68 -10.11 -20.07
C LEU A 55 -2.55 -10.15 -21.09
N ASP A 56 -2.20 -11.36 -21.54
CA ASP A 56 -1.29 -11.63 -22.65
C ASP A 56 0.06 -10.89 -22.55
N SER A 57 0.31 -9.93 -23.45
CA SER A 57 1.52 -9.10 -23.48
C SER A 57 1.60 -8.07 -22.34
N LYS A 58 0.50 -7.89 -21.59
CA LYS A 58 0.39 -7.01 -20.41
C LYS A 58 0.30 -7.77 -19.09
N ARG A 59 0.57 -9.07 -19.07
CA ARG A 59 0.52 -9.90 -17.84
C ARG A 59 1.44 -9.42 -16.72
N HIS A 60 2.52 -8.71 -17.06
CA HIS A 60 3.47 -8.14 -16.11
C HIS A 60 3.12 -6.70 -15.71
N THR A 61 2.00 -6.15 -16.21
CA THR A 61 1.51 -4.81 -15.84
C THR A 61 0.41 -4.94 -14.80
N ILE A 62 0.57 -4.26 -13.66
CA ILE A 62 -0.45 -4.16 -12.62
C ILE A 62 -1.30 -2.91 -12.82
N TYR A 63 -2.62 -3.09 -12.79
CA TYR A 63 -3.61 -2.02 -12.94
C TYR A 63 -4.36 -1.80 -11.64
N ILE A 64 -4.59 -0.53 -11.29
CA ILE A 64 -5.49 -0.12 -10.21
C ILE A 64 -6.95 -0.08 -10.70
N LEU A 65 -7.87 -0.53 -9.87
CA LEU A 65 -9.30 -0.73 -10.17
C LEU A 65 -10.18 -0.08 -9.09
N ASP A 66 -11.46 0.10 -9.40
CA ASP A 66 -12.51 0.54 -8.47
C ASP A 66 -12.27 1.89 -7.76
N PHE A 67 -12.56 2.96 -8.49
CA PHE A 67 -12.54 4.33 -7.97
C PHE A 67 -13.86 4.73 -7.25
N GLY A 68 -14.72 3.77 -6.87
CA GLY A 68 -16.07 4.05 -6.36
C GLY A 68 -16.11 4.89 -5.08
N ILE A 69 -15.02 4.86 -4.30
CA ILE A 69 -14.83 5.73 -3.14
C ILE A 69 -13.60 6.63 -3.26
N ALA A 70 -13.08 6.86 -4.46
CA ALA A 70 -12.04 7.87 -4.66
C ALA A 70 -12.53 9.28 -4.28
N ARG A 71 -11.61 10.21 -4.09
CA ARG A 71 -11.92 11.60 -3.76
C ARG A 71 -10.91 12.54 -4.41
N GLN A 72 -11.43 13.52 -5.12
CA GLN A 72 -10.63 14.65 -5.59
C GLN A 72 -10.28 15.54 -4.41
N ILE A 73 -8.99 15.70 -4.11
CA ILE A 73 -8.49 16.54 -3.02
C ILE A 73 -7.88 17.85 -3.51
N LEU A 74 -7.66 18.00 -4.81
CA LEU A 74 -7.38 19.30 -5.43
C LEU A 74 -8.67 20.01 -5.85
N ASN A 75 -8.68 21.34 -5.78
CA ASN A 75 -9.74 22.20 -6.32
C ASN A 75 -9.49 22.53 -7.81
N ASP A 76 -10.36 23.32 -8.43
CA ASP A 76 -10.26 23.69 -9.85
C ASP A 76 -9.02 24.54 -10.19
N ARG A 77 -8.31 25.03 -9.17
CA ARG A 77 -7.05 25.79 -9.29
C ARG A 77 -5.81 24.92 -9.01
N ASN A 78 -5.98 23.60 -8.91
CA ASN A 78 -4.95 22.64 -8.49
C ASN A 78 -4.38 22.88 -7.09
N GLU A 79 -5.15 23.52 -6.19
CA GLU A 79 -4.77 23.73 -4.79
C GLU A 79 -5.38 22.66 -3.90
N LEU A 80 -4.66 22.23 -2.87
CA LEU A 80 -5.15 21.26 -1.91
C LEU A 80 -6.35 21.80 -1.12
N LYS A 81 -7.45 21.06 -1.10
CA LYS A 81 -8.66 21.39 -0.34
C LYS A 81 -8.37 21.37 1.16
N SER A 82 -8.94 22.34 1.89
CA SER A 82 -8.88 22.35 3.35
C SER A 82 -9.48 21.06 3.93
N PRO A 83 -8.85 20.48 4.97
CA PRO A 83 -9.32 19.24 5.54
C PRO A 83 -10.68 19.44 6.23
N ARG A 84 -11.60 18.50 6.02
CA ARG A 84 -12.85 18.45 6.79
C ARG A 84 -12.56 18.14 8.26
N VAL A 85 -13.37 18.69 9.16
CA VAL A 85 -13.26 18.49 10.61
C VAL A 85 -13.41 17.02 11.00
N THR A 86 -14.34 16.31 10.37
CA THR A 86 -14.56 14.87 10.62
C THR A 86 -14.98 14.17 9.34
N VAL A 87 -14.48 12.96 9.15
CA VAL A 87 -14.76 12.11 8.00
C VAL A 87 -15.15 10.73 8.51
N ARG A 88 -16.27 10.19 7.99
CA ARG A 88 -16.68 8.83 8.28
C ARG A 88 -15.67 7.85 7.67
N PHE A 89 -15.32 6.82 8.43
CA PHE A 89 -14.52 5.69 7.96
C PHE A 89 -15.10 5.10 6.66
N LYS A 90 -14.24 4.94 5.66
CA LYS A 90 -14.52 4.27 4.39
C LYS A 90 -13.34 3.39 4.01
N GLY A 91 -13.59 2.36 3.21
CA GLY A 91 -12.58 1.43 2.74
C GLY A 91 -12.43 0.20 3.65
N THR A 92 -11.36 -0.54 3.43
CA THR A 92 -11.16 -1.86 4.02
C THR A 92 -10.36 -1.78 5.32
N LEU A 93 -10.97 -2.22 6.43
CA LEU A 93 -10.43 -2.12 7.79
C LEU A 93 -8.95 -2.54 7.93
N LYS A 94 -8.61 -3.67 7.31
CA LYS A 94 -7.26 -4.26 7.31
C LYS A 94 -6.19 -3.27 6.79
N PHE A 95 -6.51 -2.52 5.74
CA PHE A 95 -5.56 -1.65 5.03
C PHE A 95 -5.73 -0.17 5.32
N ALA A 96 -6.84 0.28 5.93
CA ALA A 96 -7.07 1.70 6.18
C ALA A 96 -5.98 2.35 7.05
N SER A 97 -5.55 3.57 6.70
CA SER A 97 -4.57 4.34 7.48
C SER A 97 -5.04 4.64 8.89
N ILE A 98 -4.10 4.92 9.80
CA ILE A 98 -4.39 5.40 11.15
C ILE A 98 -5.27 6.67 11.13
N ALA A 99 -5.07 7.58 10.17
CA ALA A 99 -5.90 8.79 10.06
C ALA A 99 -7.37 8.46 9.74
N CYS A 100 -7.63 7.42 8.95
CA CYS A 100 -8.97 6.94 8.65
C CYS A 100 -9.68 6.42 9.90
N HIS A 101 -8.99 5.64 10.74
CA HIS A 101 -9.50 5.20 12.05
C HIS A 101 -9.84 6.38 12.97
N ARG A 102 -9.02 7.42 12.95
CA ARG A 102 -9.23 8.66 13.73
C ARG A 102 -10.30 9.60 13.14
N GLY A 103 -10.94 9.23 12.03
CA GLY A 103 -11.97 10.05 11.38
C GLY A 103 -11.45 11.37 10.82
N LYS A 104 -10.16 11.45 10.47
CA LYS A 104 -9.53 12.63 9.86
C LYS A 104 -9.73 12.66 8.35
N GLU A 105 -9.56 13.84 7.74
CA GLU A 105 -9.45 13.93 6.28
C GLU A 105 -8.22 13.17 5.80
N LEU A 106 -8.40 12.41 4.72
CA LEU A 106 -7.33 11.61 4.12
C LEU A 106 -6.65 12.40 3.01
N GLY A 107 -5.33 12.32 2.96
CA GLY A 107 -4.48 12.90 1.92
C GLY A 107 -3.66 11.83 1.20
N TRP A 108 -2.67 12.27 0.43
CA TRP A 108 -1.77 11.41 -0.35
C TRP A 108 -1.10 10.35 0.53
N LYS A 109 -0.67 10.74 1.73
CA LYS A 109 0.03 9.86 2.68
C LYS A 109 -0.81 8.68 3.15
N ASP A 110 -2.13 8.81 3.14
CA ASP A 110 -3.04 7.79 3.68
C ASP A 110 -3.25 6.63 2.70
N ASP A 111 -3.23 6.91 1.40
CA ASP A 111 -3.15 5.86 0.38
C ASP A 111 -1.79 5.19 0.42
N CYS A 112 -0.69 5.93 0.63
CA CYS A 112 0.65 5.34 0.78
C CYS A 112 0.78 4.49 2.06
N GLU A 113 0.17 4.88 3.18
CA GLU A 113 0.12 4.04 4.38
C GLU A 113 -0.69 2.76 4.13
N SER A 114 -1.81 2.88 3.42
CA SER A 114 -2.64 1.73 3.03
C SER A 114 -1.88 0.79 2.08
N TRP A 115 -1.13 1.35 1.14
CA TRP A 115 -0.22 0.63 0.26
C TRP A 115 0.89 -0.08 1.04
N PHE A 116 1.47 0.54 2.07
CA PHE A 116 2.48 -0.09 2.90
C PHE A 116 1.94 -1.35 3.59
N TYR A 117 0.71 -1.29 4.08
CA TYR A 117 0.02 -2.47 4.63
C TYR A 117 -0.29 -3.53 3.57
N LEU A 118 -0.67 -3.12 2.35
CA LEU A 118 -0.82 -4.02 1.21
C LEU A 118 0.49 -4.75 0.92
N MET A 119 1.61 -4.04 0.80
CA MET A 119 2.94 -4.61 0.55
C MET A 119 3.31 -5.64 1.62
N LEU A 120 3.15 -5.32 2.90
CA LEU A 120 3.42 -6.28 3.99
C LEU A 120 2.53 -7.51 3.90
N ASP A 121 1.25 -7.34 3.55
CA ASP A 121 0.33 -8.46 3.34
C ASP A 121 0.76 -9.37 2.17
N LEU A 122 1.48 -8.82 1.18
CA LEU A 122 2.03 -9.60 0.07
C LEU A 122 3.24 -10.46 0.44
N ILE A 123 4.08 -10.03 1.40
CA ILE A 123 5.41 -10.64 1.65
C ILE A 123 5.59 -11.28 3.02
N VAL A 124 4.74 -10.95 4.01
CA VAL A 124 4.86 -11.47 5.38
C VAL A 124 4.02 -12.73 5.52
N ILE A 125 4.66 -13.89 5.68
CA ILE A 125 4.00 -15.22 5.79
C ILE A 125 2.92 -15.23 6.89
N THR A 126 3.18 -14.60 8.02
CA THR A 126 2.22 -14.52 9.13
C THR A 126 1.09 -13.51 8.86
N GLY A 127 1.17 -12.71 7.80
CA GLY A 127 0.28 -11.62 7.45
C GLY A 127 0.35 -10.44 8.44
N LEU A 128 -0.50 -9.43 8.21
CA LEU A 128 -0.60 -8.30 9.13
C LEU A 128 -1.01 -8.75 10.54
N PRO A 129 -0.46 -8.16 11.63
CA PRO A 129 -0.76 -8.57 13.01
C PRO A 129 -2.26 -8.56 13.34
N TRP A 130 -3.02 -7.64 12.73
CA TRP A 130 -4.46 -7.47 12.92
C TRP A 130 -5.33 -8.21 11.87
N LYS A 131 -4.78 -9.12 11.06
CA LYS A 131 -5.50 -9.76 9.93
C LYS A 131 -6.80 -10.47 10.31
N SER A 132 -6.89 -10.96 11.55
CA SER A 132 -8.07 -11.69 12.06
C SER A 132 -9.06 -10.81 12.83
N SER A 133 -8.70 -9.55 13.10
CA SER A 133 -9.56 -8.64 13.87
C SER A 133 -10.59 -7.96 12.97
N ARG A 134 -11.83 -7.86 13.47
CA ARG A 134 -12.95 -7.19 12.80
C ARG A 134 -13.42 -5.95 13.55
N ASP A 135 -12.89 -5.71 14.75
CA ASP A 135 -13.24 -4.55 15.56
C ASP A 135 -12.37 -3.35 15.19
N ILE A 136 -13.02 -2.21 14.92
CA ILE A 136 -12.36 -1.01 14.41
C ILE A 136 -11.35 -0.44 15.42
N ASN A 137 -11.71 -0.40 16.70
CA ASN A 137 -10.87 0.16 17.75
C ASN A 137 -9.66 -0.74 18.04
N THR A 138 -9.87 -2.05 18.05
CA THR A 138 -8.81 -3.05 18.21
C THR A 138 -7.80 -2.94 17.07
N VAL A 139 -8.26 -2.90 15.81
CA VAL A 139 -7.35 -2.75 14.65
C VAL A 139 -6.58 -1.43 14.73
N TRP A 140 -7.24 -0.34 15.12
CA TRP A 140 -6.58 0.96 15.31
C TRP A 140 -5.48 0.88 16.37
N GLN A 141 -5.78 0.37 17.57
CA GLN A 141 -4.81 0.22 18.66
C GLN A 141 -3.60 -0.61 18.22
N MET A 142 -3.84 -1.74 17.56
CA MET A 142 -2.75 -2.58 17.04
C MET A 142 -1.89 -1.84 16.02
N LYS A 143 -2.47 -0.98 15.17
CA LYS A 143 -1.74 -0.15 14.20
C LYS A 143 -0.86 0.91 14.86
N GLU A 144 -1.30 1.49 15.96
CA GLU A 144 -0.49 2.43 16.77
C GLU A 144 0.64 1.67 17.49
N GLU A 145 0.33 0.55 18.13
CA GLU A 145 1.30 -0.24 18.90
C GLU A 145 2.49 -0.73 18.06
N VAL A 146 2.25 -1.08 16.79
CA VAL A 146 3.34 -1.49 15.89
C VAL A 146 4.24 -0.34 15.46
N ARG A 147 3.84 0.94 15.65
CA ARG A 147 4.74 2.08 15.43
C ARG A 147 5.84 2.14 16.49
N GLU A 148 5.52 1.74 17.72
CA GLU A 148 6.47 1.61 18.82
C GLU A 148 7.28 0.31 18.73
N ARG A 149 6.66 -0.76 18.22
CA ARG A 149 7.25 -2.10 18.11
C ARG A 149 7.40 -2.56 16.65
N LYS A 150 8.15 -1.77 15.86
CA LYS A 150 8.28 -1.97 14.39
C LYS A 150 8.79 -3.36 13.99
N ASN A 151 9.60 -3.99 14.84
CA ASN A 151 10.12 -5.33 14.63
C ASN A 151 9.01 -6.40 14.51
N VAL A 152 7.80 -6.14 15.03
CA VAL A 152 6.65 -7.04 14.89
C VAL A 152 6.12 -7.06 13.45
N LEU A 153 6.18 -5.93 12.73
CA LEU A 153 5.72 -5.85 11.34
C LEU A 153 6.63 -6.58 10.36
N PHE A 154 7.93 -6.57 10.64
CA PHE A 154 8.97 -7.07 9.73
C PHE A 154 9.51 -8.43 10.16
N HIS A 155 8.81 -9.14 11.05
CA HIS A 155 9.29 -10.39 11.60
C HIS A 155 9.57 -11.41 10.49
N GLY A 156 10.81 -11.92 10.44
CA GLY A 156 11.26 -12.87 9.43
C GLY A 156 11.72 -12.26 8.10
N LEU A 157 11.63 -10.93 7.92
CA LEU A 157 12.12 -10.25 6.72
C LEU A 157 13.56 -9.78 6.87
N LYS A 158 14.41 -10.09 5.89
CA LYS A 158 15.80 -9.59 5.82
C LYS A 158 15.86 -8.07 5.63
N CYS A 159 14.89 -7.51 4.93
CA CYS A 159 14.80 -6.08 4.57
C CYS A 159 14.04 -5.20 5.58
N GLY A 160 13.89 -5.64 6.83
CA GLY A 160 13.12 -4.89 7.84
C GLY A 160 13.65 -3.48 8.12
N SER A 161 14.95 -3.24 7.91
CA SER A 161 15.57 -1.91 8.05
C SER A 161 15.05 -0.94 6.98
N GLU A 162 15.06 -1.36 5.73
CA GLU A 162 14.63 -0.59 4.56
C GLU A 162 13.13 -0.29 4.63
N LEU A 163 12.32 -1.30 4.96
CA LEU A 163 10.88 -1.12 5.16
C LEU A 163 10.58 -0.21 6.36
N GLY A 164 11.41 -0.27 7.42
CA GLY A 164 11.31 0.63 8.56
C GLY A 164 11.58 2.10 8.22
N LYS A 165 12.49 2.37 7.28
CA LYS A 165 12.77 3.72 6.77
C LYS A 165 11.59 4.28 5.96
N ILE A 166 10.92 3.45 5.16
CA ILE A 166 9.69 3.83 4.45
C ILE A 166 8.61 4.19 5.47
N LEU A 167 8.37 3.34 6.47
CA LEU A 167 7.35 3.59 7.49
C LEU A 167 7.63 4.88 8.27
N ALA A 168 8.89 5.11 8.69
CA ALA A 168 9.28 6.33 9.38
C ALA A 168 9.08 7.59 8.51
N TYR A 169 9.33 7.49 7.20
CA TYR A 169 9.04 8.55 6.26
C TYR A 169 7.54 8.83 6.18
N LEU A 170 6.69 7.82 6.01
CA LEU A 170 5.23 8.00 5.96
C LEU A 170 4.66 8.58 7.26
N ASP A 171 5.20 8.21 8.41
CA ASP A 171 4.80 8.71 9.73
C ASP A 171 5.15 10.20 9.93
N SER A 172 6.18 10.72 9.24
CA SER A 172 6.58 12.13 9.37
C SER A 172 5.64 13.09 8.63
N LEU A 173 4.97 12.59 7.58
CA LEU A 173 4.12 13.38 6.70
C LEU A 173 2.81 13.80 7.35
N GLN A 174 2.33 14.98 6.98
CA GLN A 174 1.04 15.56 7.31
C GLN A 174 0.12 15.56 6.08
N TYR A 175 -1.14 15.95 6.27
CA TYR A 175 -2.16 15.97 5.21
C TYR A 175 -1.73 16.80 3.98
N GLN A 176 -1.05 17.93 4.22
CA GLN A 176 -0.63 18.87 3.18
C GLN A 176 0.67 18.50 2.46
N ASP A 177 1.40 17.51 2.96
CA ASP A 177 2.73 17.22 2.44
C ASP A 177 2.64 16.41 1.13
N HIS A 178 3.54 16.72 0.20
CA HIS A 178 3.72 15.93 -1.00
C HIS A 178 4.55 14.67 -0.69
N ILE A 179 4.28 13.60 -1.43
CA ILE A 179 5.01 12.34 -1.31
C ILE A 179 6.24 12.37 -2.23
N ASP A 180 7.39 12.01 -1.69
CA ASP A 180 8.61 11.68 -2.41
C ASP A 180 8.57 10.19 -2.76
N TYR A 181 7.87 9.86 -3.85
CA TYR A 181 7.77 8.48 -4.33
C TYR A 181 9.14 7.91 -4.71
N HIS A 182 10.04 8.74 -5.22
CA HIS A 182 11.38 8.32 -5.59
C HIS A 182 12.17 7.78 -4.38
N TYR A 183 12.06 8.45 -3.23
CA TYR A 183 12.63 7.92 -1.98
C TYR A 183 12.05 6.54 -1.63
N ILE A 184 10.73 6.35 -1.75
CA ILE A 184 10.08 5.06 -1.47
C ILE A 184 10.58 3.98 -2.44
N TYR A 185 10.62 4.26 -3.76
CA TYR A 185 11.11 3.33 -4.78
C TYR A 185 12.54 2.90 -4.52
N LYS A 186 13.43 3.85 -4.18
CA LYS A 186 14.81 3.54 -3.80
C LYS A 186 14.88 2.59 -2.60
N GLN A 187 14.05 2.79 -1.59
CA GLN A 187 14.02 1.88 -0.43
C GLN A 187 13.45 0.50 -0.78
N LEU A 188 12.55 0.37 -1.77
CA LEU A 188 12.10 -0.93 -2.28
C LEU A 188 13.22 -1.66 -3.04
N GLU A 189 13.97 -0.95 -3.87
CA GLU A 189 15.14 -1.50 -4.57
C GLU A 189 16.20 -2.00 -3.58
N ASP A 190 16.54 -1.18 -2.57
CA ASP A 190 17.45 -1.56 -1.49
C ASP A 190 16.93 -2.80 -0.73
N ALA A 191 15.64 -2.84 -0.41
CA ALA A 191 14.99 -3.96 0.27
C ALA A 191 15.04 -5.26 -0.55
N CYS A 192 14.81 -5.16 -1.86
CA CYS A 192 14.88 -6.29 -2.78
C CYS A 192 16.32 -6.82 -2.90
N PHE A 193 17.30 -5.92 -3.02
CA PHE A 193 18.72 -6.27 -3.08
C PHE A 193 19.19 -7.00 -1.82
N VAL A 194 18.88 -6.47 -0.63
CA VAL A 194 19.22 -7.09 0.67
C VAL A 194 18.56 -8.46 0.83
N SER A 195 17.41 -8.67 0.20
CA SER A 195 16.70 -9.95 0.20
C SER A 195 17.28 -10.97 -0.80
N GLY A 196 18.25 -10.57 -1.62
CA GLY A 196 18.89 -11.39 -2.65
C GLY A 196 18.08 -11.49 -3.95
N GLY A 197 17.13 -10.58 -4.16
CA GLY A 197 16.25 -10.54 -5.32
C GLY A 197 16.62 -9.46 -6.35
N LYS A 198 15.81 -9.38 -7.42
CA LYS A 198 15.86 -8.31 -8.44
C LYS A 198 14.43 -7.83 -8.75
N MET A 199 14.26 -6.51 -8.90
CA MET A 199 12.94 -5.90 -9.12
C MET A 199 12.33 -6.24 -10.49
N ASP A 200 13.17 -6.52 -11.48
CA ASP A 200 12.82 -6.89 -12.87
C ASP A 200 12.82 -8.40 -13.12
N GLY A 201 12.84 -9.20 -12.06
CA GLY A 201 12.76 -10.66 -12.15
C GLY A 201 11.38 -11.16 -12.61
N ALA A 202 11.33 -12.42 -13.05
CA ALA A 202 10.06 -13.11 -13.29
C ALA A 202 9.25 -13.23 -11.99
N TYR A 203 7.92 -13.08 -12.09
CA TYR A 203 7.04 -13.25 -10.94
C TYR A 203 6.85 -14.71 -10.56
N ASP A 204 6.49 -14.96 -9.29
CA ASP A 204 6.34 -16.32 -8.74
C ASP A 204 5.34 -17.18 -9.54
N TRP A 205 4.34 -16.56 -10.17
CA TRP A 205 3.33 -17.23 -11.00
C TRP A 205 3.71 -17.34 -12.48
N GLU A 206 4.90 -16.85 -12.86
CA GLU A 206 5.48 -17.04 -14.19
C GLU A 206 6.51 -18.19 -14.21
N LEU A 207 6.82 -18.77 -13.05
CA LEU A 207 7.73 -19.91 -12.83
C LEU A 207 6.95 -21.21 -12.60
#